data_AF-A0A3C0SWF6-F1
#
_entry.id   AF-A0A3C0SWF6-F1
#
_cell.length_a   1.000
_cell.length_b   1.000
_cell.length_c   1.000
_cell.angle_alpha   90.00
_cell.angle_beta   90.00
_cell.angle_gamma   90.00
#
_symmetry.space_group_name_H-M   'P 1'
#
loop_
_entity.id
_entity.type
_entity.pdbx_description
1 polymer ?
#
loop_
_entity_poly.entity_id
_entity_poly.type
_entity_poly.pdbx_seq_one_letter_code
_entity_poly.pdbx_strand_id
1 'polypeptide(L)'
;WKLSPMDLESRAKWVEYSKAKDDMFLHTDIEQAPWWVVNADIKRNARLNCIRHFLSQFDYQDLTPPKIELPPRQPAENYTRPPIDSQRWVTEYYGVD
;
A
#
# COMPACT_ATOMS: atom_id res chain seq x y z
N TRP A 1 -13.04 -16.88 -5.98
CA TRP A 1 -13.40 -16.09 -4.79
C TRP A 1 -13.56 -14.60 -5.07
N LYS A 2 -12.67 -13.96 -5.87
CA LYS A 2 -12.85 -12.54 -6.27
C LYS A 2 -13.68 -12.31 -7.54
N LEU A 3 -13.87 -13.34 -8.37
CA LEU A 3 -14.68 -13.27 -9.58
C LEU A 3 -16.10 -13.77 -9.26
N SER A 4 -17.09 -13.05 -9.74
CA SER A 4 -18.52 -13.28 -9.52
C SER A 4 -19.30 -13.26 -10.85
N PRO A 5 -20.51 -13.82 -10.90
CA PRO A 5 -21.37 -13.73 -12.09
C PRO A 5 -21.66 -12.29 -12.54
N MET A 6 -21.66 -11.33 -11.59
CA MET A 6 -21.87 -9.91 -11.87
C MET A 6 -20.74 -9.31 -12.73
N ASP A 7 -19.53 -9.87 -12.70
CA ASP A 7 -18.43 -9.38 -13.53
C ASP A 7 -18.67 -9.65 -15.03
N LEU A 8 -19.43 -10.70 -15.36
CA LEU A 8 -19.83 -11.00 -16.74
C LEU A 8 -20.94 -10.06 -17.21
N GLU A 9 -21.96 -9.86 -16.38
CA GLU A 9 -23.07 -8.94 -16.65
C GLU A 9 -22.58 -7.50 -16.81
N SER A 10 -21.68 -7.05 -15.93
CA SER A 10 -21.09 -5.71 -16.02
C SER A 10 -20.26 -5.52 -17.28
N ARG A 11 -19.56 -6.57 -17.75
CA ARG A 11 -18.86 -6.54 -19.04
C ARG A 11 -19.82 -6.42 -20.22
N ALA A 12 -20.94 -7.15 -20.21
CA ALA A 12 -21.97 -7.04 -21.26
C ALA A 12 -22.59 -5.63 -21.31
N LYS A 13 -22.71 -4.97 -20.15
CA LYS A 13 -23.28 -3.62 -19.99
C LYS A 13 -22.25 -2.49 -20.09
N TRP A 14 -21.10 -2.71 -20.72
CA TRP A 14 -20.01 -1.73 -20.82
C TRP A 14 -20.46 -0.32 -21.22
N VAL A 15 -21.33 -0.23 -22.23
CA VAL A 15 -21.85 1.06 -22.73
C VAL A 15 -22.74 1.76 -21.71
N GLU A 16 -23.58 1.01 -20.99
CA GLU A 16 -24.47 1.54 -19.96
C GLU A 16 -23.66 2.10 -18.77
N TYR A 17 -22.65 1.35 -18.32
CA TYR A 17 -21.73 1.82 -17.29
C TYR A 17 -20.94 3.06 -17.73
N SER A 18 -20.54 3.13 -19.00
CA SER A 18 -19.84 4.29 -19.55
C SER A 18 -20.73 5.53 -19.52
N LYS A 19 -21.99 5.43 -19.96
CA LYS A 19 -22.97 6.53 -19.89
C LYS A 19 -23.23 6.98 -18.47
N ALA A 20 -23.48 6.04 -17.55
CA ALA A 20 -23.71 6.35 -16.15
C ALA A 20 -22.50 7.06 -15.50
N LYS A 21 -21.29 6.66 -15.86
CA LYS A 21 -20.05 7.33 -15.45
C LYS A 21 -20.01 8.76 -15.97
N ASP A 22 -20.28 8.98 -17.25
CA ASP A 22 -20.27 10.32 -17.85
C ASP A 22 -21.34 11.24 -17.23
N ASP A 23 -22.54 10.72 -16.97
CA ASP A 23 -23.61 11.44 -16.24
C ASP A 23 -23.18 11.80 -14.80
N MET A 24 -22.49 10.89 -14.11
CA MET A 24 -21.93 11.17 -12.78
C MET A 24 -20.92 12.32 -12.84
N PHE A 25 -20.00 12.33 -13.82
CA PHE A 25 -19.04 13.41 -13.99
C PHE A 25 -19.75 14.74 -14.24
N LEU A 26 -20.74 14.77 -15.14
CA LEU A 26 -21.49 15.98 -15.48
C LEU A 26 -22.10 16.69 -14.26
N HIS A 27 -22.58 15.92 -13.28
CA HIS A 27 -23.30 16.47 -12.12
C HIS A 27 -22.44 16.64 -10.87
N THR A 28 -21.30 15.95 -10.75
CA THR A 28 -20.54 15.87 -9.50
C THR A 28 -19.09 16.35 -9.62
N ASP A 29 -18.58 16.58 -10.83
CA ASP A 29 -17.25 17.16 -11.04
C ASP A 29 -17.31 18.69 -10.88
N ILE A 30 -16.91 19.17 -9.70
CA ILE A 30 -16.97 20.59 -9.33
C ILE A 30 -15.60 21.05 -8.83
N GLU A 31 -15.30 22.34 -8.95
CA GLU A 31 -13.97 22.89 -8.62
C GLU A 31 -13.53 22.61 -7.18
N GLN A 32 -14.46 22.63 -6.21
CA GLN A 32 -14.15 22.31 -4.81
C GLN A 32 -13.96 20.81 -4.52
N ALA A 33 -14.39 19.93 -5.42
CA ALA A 33 -14.33 18.48 -5.27
C ALA A 33 -14.16 17.79 -6.64
N PRO A 34 -13.00 17.98 -7.29
CA PRO A 34 -12.81 17.52 -8.66
C PRO A 34 -12.61 16.00 -8.72
N TRP A 35 -13.11 15.40 -9.79
CA TRP A 35 -12.79 14.03 -10.15
C TRP A 35 -11.53 13.97 -11.03
N TRP A 36 -10.63 13.03 -10.71
CA TRP A 36 -9.40 12.81 -11.49
C TRP A 36 -9.44 11.46 -12.20
N VAL A 37 -9.32 11.47 -13.53
CA VAL A 37 -9.31 10.26 -14.35
C VAL A 37 -7.89 9.70 -14.43
N VAL A 38 -7.71 8.42 -14.10
CA VAL A 38 -6.42 7.72 -14.16
C VAL A 38 -6.49 6.60 -15.19
N ASN A 39 -5.58 6.62 -16.18
CA ASN A 39 -5.44 5.51 -17.12
C ASN A 39 -4.88 4.27 -16.39
N ALA A 40 -5.66 3.18 -16.40
CA ALA A 40 -5.41 1.97 -15.64
C ALA A 40 -4.95 0.75 -16.47
N ASP A 41 -4.71 0.90 -17.78
CA ASP A 41 -4.31 -0.23 -18.65
C ASP A 41 -3.00 -0.87 -18.17
N ILE A 42 -2.03 -0.04 -17.76
CA ILE A 42 -0.79 -0.47 -17.10
C ILE A 42 -0.89 -0.22 -15.60
N LYS A 43 -1.23 -1.27 -14.84
CA LYS A 43 -1.47 -1.20 -13.38
C LYS A 43 -0.34 -0.51 -12.59
N ARG A 44 0.93 -0.74 -12.96
CA ARG A 44 2.07 -0.10 -12.28
C ARG A 44 2.04 1.42 -12.46
N ASN A 45 1.83 1.88 -13.68
CA ASN A 45 1.83 3.30 -14.02
C ASN A 45 0.61 4.00 -13.38
N ALA A 46 -0.56 3.36 -13.43
CA ALA A 46 -1.77 3.88 -12.81
C ALA A 46 -1.59 4.16 -11.31
N ARG A 47 -0.98 3.20 -10.59
CA ARG A 47 -0.69 3.33 -9.15
C ARG A 47 0.29 4.46 -8.87
N LEU A 48 1.42 4.50 -9.60
CA LEU A 48 2.44 5.54 -9.41
C LEU A 48 1.90 6.93 -9.72
N ASN A 49 1.13 7.08 -10.80
CA ASN A 49 0.49 8.34 -11.18
C ASN A 49 -0.53 8.79 -10.14
N CYS A 50 -1.38 7.88 -9.65
CA CYS A 50 -2.36 8.19 -8.61
C CYS A 50 -1.69 8.64 -7.31
N ILE A 51 -0.67 7.91 -6.83
CA ILE A 51 0.10 8.29 -5.63
C ILE A 51 0.78 9.64 -5.82
N ARG A 52 1.43 9.86 -6.97
CA ARG A 52 2.11 11.13 -7.27
C ARG A 52 1.13 12.30 -7.30
N HIS A 53 -0.02 12.15 -7.97
CA HIS A 53 -1.05 13.18 -8.05
C HIS A 53 -1.63 13.53 -6.68
N PHE A 54 -1.90 12.51 -5.85
CA PHE A 54 -2.40 12.71 -4.50
C PHE A 54 -1.39 13.46 -3.62
N LEU A 55 -0.13 13.03 -3.63
CA LEU A 55 0.93 13.69 -2.86
C LEU A 55 1.20 15.13 -3.35
N SER A 56 0.99 15.43 -4.63
CA SER A 56 1.18 16.80 -5.15
C SER A 56 0.07 17.78 -4.77
N GLN A 57 -1.05 17.31 -4.19
CA GLN A 57 -2.12 18.21 -3.71
C GLN A 57 -1.76 18.92 -2.41
N PHE A 58 -0.69 18.48 -1.73
CA PHE A 58 -0.26 19.01 -0.44
C PHE A 58 1.25 19.24 -0.46
N ASP A 59 1.75 20.10 0.42
CA ASP A 59 3.20 20.24 0.63
C ASP A 59 3.73 19.04 1.43
N TYR A 60 3.84 17.90 0.75
CA TYR A 60 4.30 16.65 1.34
C TYR A 60 5.81 16.68 1.55
N GLN A 61 6.23 16.51 2.81
CA GLN A 61 7.62 16.36 3.19
C GLN A 61 7.93 14.89 3.52
N ASP A 62 9.10 14.43 3.11
CA ASP A 62 9.56 13.09 3.47
C ASP A 62 9.92 13.05 4.97
N LEU A 63 9.11 12.32 5.74
CA LEU A 63 9.29 12.13 7.18
C LEU A 63 10.07 10.85 7.49
N THR A 64 10.67 10.19 6.48
CA THR A 64 11.46 8.98 6.69
C THR A 64 12.59 9.30 7.68
N PRO A 65 12.62 8.63 8.86
CA PRO A 65 13.68 8.86 9.83
C PRO A 65 15.04 8.55 9.19
N PRO A 66 16.10 9.30 9.53
CA PRO A 66 17.43 8.98 9.06
C PRO A 66 17.78 7.55 9.48
N LYS A 67 18.55 6.86 8.63
CA LYS A 67 19.05 5.53 8.94
C LYS A 67 19.82 5.60 10.26
N ILE A 68 19.32 4.89 11.28
CA ILE A 68 19.99 4.78 12.57
C ILE A 68 21.06 3.69 12.43
N GLU A 69 22.33 4.07 12.57
CA GLU A 69 23.41 3.09 12.73
C GLU A 69 23.43 2.65 14.19
N LEU A 70 23.19 1.36 14.42
CA LEU A 70 23.31 0.81 15.77
C LEU A 70 24.79 0.86 16.18
N PRO A 71 25.09 1.37 17.38
CA PRO A 71 26.46 1.29 17.89
C PRO A 71 26.89 -0.18 18.00
N PRO A 72 28.21 -0.46 17.91
CA PRO A 72 28.70 -1.80 18.16
C PRO A 72 28.24 -2.27 19.53
N ARG A 73 27.98 -3.59 19.64
CA ARG A 73 27.58 -4.20 20.91
C ARG A 73 28.66 -3.91 21.95
N GLN A 74 28.25 -3.35 23.08
CA GLN A 74 29.17 -3.12 24.19
C GLN A 74 29.77 -4.45 24.67
N PRO A 75 31.08 -4.47 25.02
CA PRO A 75 31.69 -5.65 25.59
C PRO A 75 31.00 -6.02 26.91
N ALA A 76 30.88 -7.31 27.19
CA ALA A 76 30.33 -7.79 28.44
C ALA A 76 31.42 -7.68 29.53
N GLU A 77 31.58 -6.50 30.12
CA GLU A 77 32.63 -6.28 31.13
C GLU A 77 32.38 -7.07 32.42
N ASN A 78 31.13 -7.08 32.91
CA ASN A 78 30.77 -7.66 34.21
C ASN A 78 29.51 -8.56 34.13
N TYR A 79 29.17 -9.03 32.94
CA TYR A 79 27.95 -9.80 32.70
C TYR A 79 28.25 -11.13 32.00
N THR A 80 28.06 -12.23 32.73
CA THR A 80 28.05 -13.57 32.14
C THR A 80 26.63 -13.91 31.76
N ARG A 81 26.37 -14.06 30.46
CA ARG A 81 25.05 -14.53 29.99
C ARG A 81 24.83 -15.96 30.52
N PRO A 82 23.64 -16.26 31.09
CA PRO A 82 23.30 -17.63 31.45
C PRO A 82 23.42 -18.58 30.25
N PRO A 83 23.79 -19.85 30.48
CA PRO A 83 23.81 -20.87 29.44
C PRO A 83 22.51 -20.89 28.62
N ILE A 84 22.62 -21.01 27.29
CA ILE A 84 21.49 -20.86 26.36
C ILE A 84 20.41 -21.95 26.57
N ASP A 85 20.85 -23.11 27.02
CA ASP A 85 20.09 -24.31 27.40
C ASP A 85 19.32 -24.15 28.73
N SER A 86 19.70 -23.19 29.58
CA SER A 86 18.94 -22.89 30.80
C SER A 86 17.61 -22.17 30.52
N GLN A 87 17.40 -21.69 29.28
CA GLN A 87 16.22 -20.93 28.89
C GLN A 87 15.14 -21.83 28.30
N ARG A 88 13.87 -21.49 28.56
CA ARG A 88 12.72 -22.16 27.92
C ARG A 88 12.45 -21.49 26.58
N TRP A 89 12.66 -22.23 25.51
CA TRP A 89 12.43 -21.76 24.14
C TRP A 89 10.97 -21.96 23.73
N VAL A 90 10.43 -21.02 22.96
CA VAL A 90 9.16 -21.22 22.26
C VAL A 90 9.44 -22.07 21.03
N THR A 91 8.53 -22.99 20.70
CA THR A 91 8.63 -23.83 19.51
C THR A 91 8.74 -22.96 18.25
N GLU A 92 9.81 -23.15 17.48
CA GLU A 92 10.03 -22.44 16.23
C GLU A 92 9.33 -23.20 15.08
N TYR A 93 8.24 -22.62 14.57
CA TYR A 93 7.46 -23.21 13.46
C TYR A 93 7.93 -22.73 12.07
N TYR A 94 8.71 -21.66 12.02
CA TYR A 94 9.26 -21.07 10.80
C TYR A 94 10.66 -20.53 11.12
N GLY A 95 11.71 -21.21 10.67
CA GLY A 95 13.09 -20.82 11.00
C GLY A 95 14.19 -21.83 10.73
N VAL A 96 13.91 -22.93 10.03
CA VAL A 96 14.94 -23.88 9.59
C VAL A 96 14.77 -24.04 8.08
N ASP A 97 15.76 -23.57 7.33
CA ASP A 97 16.06 -24.15 6.01
C ASP A 97 16.64 -25.56 6.21
#